data_AF-A0A8T4AHR9-F1
#
_entry.id   AF-A0A8T4AHR9-F1
#
_cell.length_a   1.000
_cell.length_b   1.000
_cell.length_c   1.000
_cell.angle_alpha   90.00
_cell.angle_beta   90.00
_cell.angle_gamma   90.00
#
_symmetry.space_group_name_H-M   'P 1'
#
loop_
_entity.id
_entity.type
_entity.pdbx_description
1 polymer ?
#
loop_
_entity_poly.entity_id
_entity_poly.type
_entity_poly.pdbx_seq_one_letter_code
_entity_poly.pdbx_strand_id
1 'polypeptide(L)' 'MMALIIVDLTPTDKDKLSVYSAAAAETLVSYGGEILAKGPIEALHGESAFQTKLVIQFPDR' A
#
# COMPACT_ATOMS: atom_id res chain seq x y z
N MET A 1 -14.73 -2.45 -13.63
CA MET A 1 -15.18 -3.08 -12.36
C MET A 1 -14.07 -2.77 -11.37
N MET A 2 -14.34 -2.24 -10.17
CA MET A 2 -13.24 -1.73 -9.33
C MET A 2 -12.23 -2.84 -8.96
N ALA A 3 -10.94 -2.54 -9.05
CA ALA A 3 -9.85 -3.45 -8.73
C ALA A 3 -9.06 -2.94 -7.52
N LEU A 4 -8.55 -3.87 -6.71
CA LEU A 4 -7.77 -3.56 -5.52
C LEU A 4 -6.39 -4.21 -5.61
N ILE A 5 -5.34 -3.43 -5.34
CA ILE A 5 -4.01 -3.94 -5.07
C ILE A 5 -3.79 -3.88 -3.56
N ILE A 6 -3.50 -5.04 -2.96
CA ILE A 6 -3.16 -5.17 -1.54
C ILE A 6 -1.66 -5.42 -1.46
N VAL A 7 -0.97 -4.55 -0.74
CA VAL A 7 0.47 -4.65 -0.52
C VAL A 7 0.72 -4.86 0.97
N ASP A 8 1.38 -5.97 1.29
CA ASP A 8 1.92 -6.23 2.60
C ASP A 8 3.43 -5.97 2.59
N LEU A 9 3.91 -5.15 3.52
CA LEU A 9 5.30 -4.71 3.55
C LEU A 9 5.85 -4.64 4.97
N THR A 10 7.17 -4.84 5.07
CA THR A 10 7.95 -4.68 6.30
C THR A 10 9.02 -3.62 6.04
N PRO A 11 8.90 -2.41 6.62
CA PRO A 11 9.88 -1.35 6.40
C PRO A 11 11.27 -1.77 6.89
N THR A 12 12.26 -1.72 6.01
CA THR A 12 13.67 -1.97 6.36
C THR A 12 14.44 -0.66 6.62
N ASP A 13 14.13 0.39 5.85
CA ASP A 13 14.71 1.72 5.93
C ASP A 13 13.57 2.74 5.74
N LYS A 14 13.24 3.47 6.81
CA LYS A 14 12.07 4.37 6.84
C LYS A 14 12.26 5.60 5.95
N ASP A 15 13.48 6.11 5.85
CA ASP A 15 13.79 7.29 5.04
C ASP A 15 13.68 6.95 3.56
N LYS A 16 14.27 5.83 3.14
CA LYS A 16 14.12 5.34 1.76
C LYS A 16 12.67 4.97 1.43
N LEU A 17 11.93 4.40 2.39
CA LEU A 17 10.51 4.09 2.19
C LEU A 17 9.67 5.35 1.98
N SER A 18 9.99 6.44 2.69
CA SER A 18 9.30 7.73 2.52
C SER A 18 9.53 8.28 1.11
N VAL A 19 10.79 8.30 0.65
CA VAL A 19 11.14 8.73 -0.72
C VAL A 19 10.45 7.88 -1.78
N TYR A 20 10.51 6.55 -1.64
CA TYR A 20 9.80 5.63 -2.54
C TYR A 20 8.29 5.89 -2.53
N SER A 21 7.67 6.08 -1.36
CA SER A 21 6.23 6.29 -1.24
C SER A 21 5.79 7.56 -1.98
N ALA A 22 6.56 8.65 -1.89
CA ALA A 22 6.27 9.90 -2.57
C ALA A 22 6.36 9.74 -4.10
N ALA A 23 7.43 9.13 -4.60
CA ALA A 23 7.61 8.88 -6.03
C ALA A 23 6.54 7.91 -6.59
N ALA A 24 6.22 6.85 -5.85
CA ALA A 24 5.21 5.87 -6.27
C ALA A 24 3.81 6.49 -6.36
N ALA A 25 3.43 7.37 -5.42
CA ALA A 25 2.11 7.99 -5.41
C ALA A 25 1.81 8.75 -6.72
N GLU A 26 2.80 9.45 -7.29
CA GLU A 26 2.64 10.16 -8.56
C GLU A 26 2.38 9.21 -9.73
N THR A 27 3.00 8.02 -9.73
CA THR A 27 2.80 7.03 -10.79
C THR A 27 1.38 6.45 -10.83
N LEU A 28 0.66 6.44 -9.70
CA LEU A 28 -0.69 5.89 -9.58
C LEU A 28 -1.74 6.79 -10.24
N VAL A 29 -1.52 8.11 -10.22
CA VAL A 29 -2.48 9.13 -10.69
C VAL A 29 -2.86 8.89 -12.16
N SER A 30 -1.89 8.59 -13.01
CA SER A 30 -2.10 8.34 -14.45
C SER A 30 -3.03 7.16 -14.76
N TYR A 31 -3.21 6.25 -13.79
CA TYR A 31 -4.06 5.07 -13.92
C TYR A 31 -5.35 5.18 -13.09
N GLY A 32 -5.61 6.35 -12.49
CA GLY A 32 -6.75 6.54 -11.58
C GLY A 32 -6.60 5.76 -10.27
N GLY A 33 -5.37 5.49 -9.85
CA GLY A 33 -5.08 4.80 -8.60
C GLY A 33 -5.29 5.69 -7.38
N GLU A 34 -6.02 5.20 -6.38
CA GLU A 34 -6.32 5.89 -5.13
C GLU A 34 -5.87 5.06 -3.93
N ILE A 35 -5.17 5.68 -2.97
CA ILE A 35 -4.79 5.00 -1.72
C ILE A 35 -5.99 5.04 -0.76
N LEU A 36 -6.60 3.88 -0.52
CA LEU A 36 -7.73 3.74 0.41
C LEU A 36 -7.27 3.65 1.87
N ALA A 37 -6.17 2.96 2.13
CA ALA A 37 -5.67 2.73 3.49
C ALA A 37 -4.16 2.46 3.49
N LYS A 38 -3.45 3.01 4.47
CA LYS A 38 -2.03 2.72 4.76
C LYS A 38 -1.81 2.74 6.26
N GLY A 39 -1.29 1.65 6.83
CA GLY A 39 -1.07 1.61 8.29
C GLY A 39 -0.46 0.31 8.80
N PRO A 40 -0.08 0.27 10.09
CA PRO A 40 0.41 -0.93 10.73
C PRO A 40 -0.67 -2.04 10.72
N ILE A 41 -0.23 -3.29 10.65
CA ILE A 41 -1.14 -4.44 10.72
C ILE A 41 -1.39 -4.79 12.19
N GLU A 42 -2.66 -4.80 12.57
CA GLU A 42 -3.14 -5.42 13.80
C GLU A 42 -3.79 -6.76 13.44
N ALA A 43 -3.19 -7.86 13.90
CA ALA A 43 -3.69 -9.20 13.60
C ALA A 43 -4.89 -9.54 14.49
N LEU A 44 -6.09 -9.58 13.90
CA LEU A 44 -7.31 -10.00 14.60
C LEU A 44 -7.38 -11.53 14.79
N HIS A 45 -6.67 -12.28 13.95
CA HIS A 45 -6.54 -13.73 14.03
C HIS A 45 -5.25 -14.19 13.33
N GLY A 46 -4.61 -15.25 13.87
CA GLY A 46 -3.33 -15.74 13.36
C GLY A 46 -2.16 -14.78 13.59
N GLU A 47 -1.05 -15.02 12.91
CA GLU A 47 0.12 -14.13 12.92
C GLU A 47 0.25 -13.41 11.56
N SER A 48 0.68 -12.16 11.59
CA SER A 48 1.03 -11.41 10.38
C SER A 48 2.53 -11.51 10.11
N ALA A 49 2.91 -11.94 8.91
CA ALA A 49 4.31 -11.95 8.46
C ALA A 49 4.85 -10.54 8.13
N PHE A 50 3.97 -9.54 8.06
CA PHE A 50 4.29 -8.17 7.66
C PHE A 50 3.85 -7.14 8.70
N GLN A 51 4.50 -5.98 8.69
CA GLN A 51 4.25 -4.93 9.68
C GLN A 51 3.24 -3.89 9.21
N THR A 52 3.13 -3.63 7.91
CA THR A 52 2.32 -2.55 7.34
C THR A 52 1.53 -3.06 6.15
N LYS A 53 0.28 -2.61 6.04
CA LYS A 53 -0.60 -2.90 4.90
C LYS A 53 -0.93 -1.62 4.16
N LEU A 54 -1.02 -1.71 2.85
CA LEU A 54 -1.44 -0.66 1.94
C LEU A 54 -2.50 -1.23 1.00
N VAL A 55 -3.59 -0.48 0.82
CA VAL A 55 -4.68 -0.82 -0.09
C VAL A 55 -4.82 0.30 -1.11
N ILE A 56 -4.75 -0.07 -2.39
CA ILE A 56 -4.86 0.86 -3.51
C ILE A 56 -6.04 0.41 -4.38
N GLN A 57 -6.92 1.33 -4.73
CA GLN A 57 -8.05 1.11 -5.63
C GLN A 57 -7.76 1.65 -7.03
N PHE A 58 -8.18 0.90 -8.03
CA PHE A 58 -8.15 1.29 -9.44
C PHE A 58 -9.53 1.13 -10.08
N PRO A 59 -9.81 1.89 -11.16
CA PRO A 59 -11.09 1.84 -11.86
C PRO A 59 -11.34 0.49 -12.58
N ASP A 60 -10.26 -0.20 -12.97
CA ASP A 60 -10.29 -1.51 -13.64
C ASP A 60 -9.01 -2.32 -13.39
N ARG A 61 -9.01 -3.60 -13.77
CA ARG A 61 -7.93 -4.57 -13.50
C ARG A 61 -6.76 -4.50 -14.47
#